data_AF-A0A133UCU9-F1
#
_entry.id   AF-A0A133UCU9-F1
#
_cell.length_a   1.000
_cell.length_b   1.000
_cell.length_c   1.000
_cell.angle_alpha   90.00
_cell.angle_beta   90.00
_cell.angle_gamma   90.00
#
_symmetry.space_group_name_H-M   'P 1'
#
loop_
_entity.id
_entity.type
_entity.pdbx_description
1 polymer ?
#
loop_
_entity_poly.entity_id
_entity_poly.type
_entity_poly.pdbx_seq_one_letter_code
_entity_poly.pdbx_strand_id
1 'polypeptide(L)'
;MPTNNNGRTIEKESYPVDVVDTTGAGDVFHGAFIAGLLKGYDYETATEFASGASAMNCKSLGGRSGIPTYEELVDFLLERSPGWDERKAGEQNK
;
A
#
# COMPACT_ATOMS: atom_id res chain seq x y z
N MET A 1 34.15 5.18 6.13
CA MET A 1 33.19 5.84 5.24
C MET A 1 32.06 6.36 6.10
N PRO A 2 31.75 7.67 6.09
CA PRO A 2 30.55 8.15 6.75
C PRO A 2 29.35 7.79 5.88
N THR A 3 28.60 6.77 6.27
CA THR A 3 27.25 6.52 5.75
C THR A 3 26.32 7.45 6.49
N ASN A 4 25.86 8.50 5.82
CA ASN A 4 24.86 9.41 6.35
C ASN A 4 23.51 8.65 6.37
N ASN A 5 23.34 7.74 7.33
CA ASN A 5 22.08 7.09 7.63
C ASN A 5 21.21 8.09 8.39
N ASN A 6 20.57 9.02 7.67
CA ASN A 6 19.45 9.79 8.22
C ASN A 6 18.20 8.90 8.30
N GLY A 7 18.36 7.62 8.67
CA GLY A 7 17.42 6.52 8.51
C GLY A 7 15.99 6.97 8.76
N ARG A 8 15.26 7.24 7.67
CA ARG A 8 13.88 7.70 7.74
C ARG A 8 13.01 6.47 7.88
N THR A 9 12.43 6.30 9.05
CA THR A 9 11.40 5.30 9.30
C THR A 9 10.05 5.90 8.93
N ILE A 10 9.26 5.15 8.15
CA ILE A 10 7.86 5.47 7.85
C ILE A 10 7.03 4.40 8.56
N GLU A 11 6.13 4.84 9.43
CA GLU A 11 5.18 3.97 10.12
C GLU A 11 3.78 4.30 9.63
N LYS A 12 2.99 3.26 9.32
CA LYS A 12 1.62 3.40 8.86
C LYS A 12 0.76 2.41 9.62
N GLU A 13 -0.36 2.89 10.15
CA GLU A 13 -1.37 2.01 10.75
C GLU A 13 -2.09 1.18 9.69
N SER A 14 -2.40 -0.07 10.04
CA SER A 14 -3.19 -0.95 9.19
C SER A 14 -4.63 -0.46 9.03
N TYR A 15 -5.24 -0.71 7.87
CA TYR A 15 -6.67 -0.42 7.68
C TYR A 15 -7.54 -1.47 8.39
N PRO A 16 -8.50 -1.04 9.23
CA PRO A 16 -9.42 -1.97 9.88
C PRO A 16 -10.40 -2.56 8.87
N VAL A 17 -10.40 -3.88 8.77
CA VAL A 17 -11.25 -4.67 7.86
C VAL A 17 -11.73 -5.94 8.57
N ASP A 18 -12.85 -6.49 8.11
CA ASP A 18 -13.34 -7.80 8.57
C ASP A 18 -12.46 -8.91 7.95
N VAL A 19 -11.50 -9.40 8.73
CA VAL A 19 -10.51 -10.39 8.28
C VAL A 19 -11.12 -11.78 8.18
N VAL A 20 -10.93 -12.42 7.02
CA VAL A 20 -11.33 -13.81 6.74
C VAL A 20 -10.09 -14.73 6.71
N ASP A 21 -9.01 -14.32 6.03
CA ASP A 21 -7.78 -15.10 5.88
C ASP A 21 -6.60 -14.16 5.60
N THR A 22 -5.47 -14.34 6.30
CA THR A 22 -4.27 -13.50 6.13
C THR A 22 -3.25 -14.08 5.16
N THR A 23 -3.52 -15.25 4.58
CA THR A 23 -2.65 -15.91 3.61
C THR A 23 -2.34 -14.95 2.45
N GLY A 24 -1.07 -14.82 2.09
CA GLY A 24 -0.62 -13.96 0.98
C GLY A 24 -0.65 -12.45 1.25
N ALA A 25 -1.12 -11.98 2.41
CA ALA A 25 -1.18 -10.54 2.72
C ALA A 25 0.18 -9.84 2.60
N GLY A 26 1.26 -10.51 2.99
CA GLY A 26 2.63 -10.01 2.84
C GLY A 26 3.10 -9.96 1.38
N ASP A 27 2.79 -10.97 0.58
CA ASP A 27 3.13 -10.99 -0.85
C ASP A 27 2.41 -9.86 -1.60
N VAL A 28 1.12 -9.66 -1.28
CA VAL A 28 0.30 -8.58 -1.83
C VAL A 28 0.84 -7.22 -1.40
N PHE A 29 1.24 -7.06 -0.14
CA PHE A 29 1.86 -5.82 0.34
C PHE A 29 3.11 -5.47 -0.47
N HIS A 30 4.07 -6.40 -0.58
CA HIS A 30 5.31 -6.12 -1.31
C HIS A 30 5.06 -5.91 -2.81
N GLY A 31 4.14 -6.68 -3.41
CA GLY A 31 3.76 -6.52 -4.80
C GLY A 31 3.15 -5.15 -5.07
N ALA A 32 2.20 -4.71 -4.24
CA ALA A 32 1.58 -3.39 -4.35
C ALA A 32 2.57 -2.26 -4.06
N PHE A 33 3.48 -2.43 -3.10
CA PHE A 33 4.52 -1.46 -2.78
C PHE A 33 5.45 -1.24 -4.00
N ILE A 34 5.97 -2.32 -4.58
CA ILE A 34 6.82 -2.26 -5.78
C ILE A 34 6.04 -1.66 -6.95
N ALA A 35 4.77 -2.03 -7.13
CA ALA A 35 3.92 -1.45 -8.18
C ALA A 35 3.72 0.07 -8.00
N GLY A 36 3.55 0.54 -6.76
CA GLY A 36 3.50 1.97 -6.43
C GLY A 36 4.80 2.69 -6.78
N LEU A 37 5.95 2.12 -6.38
CA LEU A 37 7.26 2.70 -6.72
C LEU A 37 7.47 2.78 -8.25
N LEU A 38 7.07 1.74 -8.99
CA LEU A 38 7.15 1.73 -10.46
C LEU A 38 6.20 2.75 -11.12
N LYS A 39 5.13 3.14 -10.44
CA LYS A 39 4.23 4.23 -10.85
C LYS A 39 4.78 5.63 -10.49
N GLY A 40 5.90 5.72 -9.77
CA GLY A 40 6.51 6.98 -9.35
C GLY A 40 6.14 7.45 -7.94
N TYR A 41 5.49 6.58 -7.16
CA TYR A 41 4.98 6.93 -5.84
C TYR A 41 6.17 7.08 -4.89
N ASP A 42 6.12 8.07 -3.99
CA ASP A 42 7.10 8.13 -2.92
C ASP A 42 6.87 7.01 -1.89
N TYR A 43 7.83 6.82 -0.99
CA TYR A 43 7.76 5.73 -0.02
C TYR A 43 6.52 5.79 0.89
N GLU A 44 6.04 6.98 1.23
CA GLU A 44 4.84 7.15 2.06
C GLU A 44 3.58 6.73 1.30
N THR A 45 3.43 7.22 0.06
CA THR A 45 2.29 6.90 -0.80
C THR A 45 2.29 5.42 -1.21
N ALA A 46 3.46 4.86 -1.52
CA ALA A 46 3.61 3.44 -1.81
C ALA A 46 3.27 2.55 -0.60
N THR A 47 3.66 2.97 0.62
CA THR A 47 3.32 2.25 1.86
C THR A 47 1.82 2.29 2.12
N GLU A 48 1.19 3.43 1.87
CA GLU A 48 -0.26 3.61 2.00
C GLU A 48 -1.04 2.72 1.02
N PHE A 49 -0.63 2.74 -0.25
CA PHE A 49 -1.18 1.91 -1.32
C PHE A 49 -1.04 0.41 -1.01
N ALA A 50 0.14 -0.01 -0.57
CA ALA A 50 0.42 -1.40 -0.20
C ALA A 50 -0.38 -1.88 1.02
N SER A 51 -0.52 -1.01 2.02
CA SER A 51 -1.31 -1.29 3.22
C SER A 51 -2.78 -1.51 2.88
N GLY A 52 -3.33 -0.69 1.96
CA GLY A 52 -4.69 -0.86 1.47
C GLY A 52 -4.89 -2.18 0.73
N ALA A 53 -3.99 -2.51 -0.20
CA ALA A 53 -4.05 -3.75 -0.98
C ALA A 53 -4.00 -5.00 -0.08
N SER A 54 -3.09 -4.99 0.90
CA SER A 54 -2.93 -6.08 1.86
C SER A 54 -4.19 -6.26 2.73
N ALA A 55 -4.75 -5.16 3.23
CA ALA A 55 -5.99 -5.20 4.01
C ALA A 55 -7.18 -5.72 3.20
N MET A 56 -7.31 -5.33 1.93
CA MET A 56 -8.37 -5.85 1.06
C MET A 56 -8.22 -7.34 0.79
N ASN A 57 -6.98 -7.83 0.59
CA ASN A 57 -6.72 -9.26 0.42
C ASN A 57 -7.16 -10.07 1.64
N CYS A 58 -6.97 -9.53 2.84
CA CYS A 58 -7.37 -10.19 4.09
C CYS A 58 -8.89 -10.45 4.20
N LYS A 59 -9.72 -9.82 3.38
CA LYS A 59 -11.19 -9.97 3.40
C LYS A 59 -11.69 -11.20 2.63
N SER A 60 -10.82 -11.94 1.96
CA SER A 60 -11.18 -13.10 1.13
C SER A 60 -10.37 -14.34 1.49
N LEU A 61 -10.92 -15.52 1.22
CA LEU A 61 -10.23 -16.79 1.47
C LEU A 61 -9.14 -17.07 0.42
N GLY A 62 -7.94 -17.41 0.88
CA GLY A 62 -6.78 -17.75 0.06
C GLY A 62 -5.97 -16.54 -0.42
N GLY A 63 -4.68 -16.73 -0.65
CA GLY A 63 -3.73 -15.61 -0.86
C GLY A 63 -3.73 -14.91 -2.21
N ARG A 64 -4.77 -15.08 -3.04
CA ARG A 64 -4.91 -14.40 -4.34
C ARG A 64 -6.33 -13.93 -4.63
N SER A 65 -7.33 -14.59 -4.05
CA SER A 65 -8.74 -14.33 -4.33
C SER A 65 -9.18 -12.93 -3.91
N GLY A 66 -8.48 -12.33 -2.93
CA GLY A 66 -8.78 -11.00 -2.40
C GLY A 66 -7.91 -9.88 -2.98
N ILE A 67 -7.03 -10.15 -3.94
CA ILE A 67 -6.18 -9.11 -4.54
C ILE A 67 -7.10 -8.13 -5.29
N PRO A 68 -7.15 -6.84 -4.88
CA PRO A 68 -8.03 -5.88 -5.52
C PRO A 68 -7.50 -5.46 -6.89
N THR A 69 -8.39 -5.01 -7.76
CA THR A 69 -8.03 -4.19 -8.91
C THR A 69 -7.50 -2.83 -8.46
N TYR A 70 -6.90 -2.09 -9.40
CA TYR A 70 -6.40 -0.75 -9.10
C TYR A 70 -7.53 0.19 -8.67
N GLU A 71 -8.65 0.15 -9.39
CA GLU A 71 -9.82 0.98 -9.16
C GLU A 71 -10.45 0.68 -7.79
N GLU A 72 -10.66 -0.60 -7.46
CA GLU A 72 -11.20 -1.00 -6.14
C GLU A 72 -10.31 -0.56 -4.98
N LEU A 73 -8.99 -0.59 -5.16
CA LEU A 73 -8.04 -0.13 -4.16
C LEU A 73 -8.06 1.39 -4.00
N VAL A 74 -8.13 2.15 -5.11
CA VAL A 74 -8.24 3.61 -5.04
C VAL A 74 -9.55 4.02 -4.36
N ASP A 75 -10.67 3.39 -4.69
CA ASP A 75 -11.95 3.64 -4.05
C ASP A 75 -11.88 3.34 -2.55
N PHE A 76 -11.26 2.22 -2.17
CA PHE A 76 -11.03 1.87 -0.77
C PHE A 76 -10.19 2.92 -0.03
N LEU A 77 -9.11 3.41 -0.66
CA LEU A 77 -8.23 4.42 -0.05
C LEU A 77 -8.90 5.79 0.05
N LEU A 78 -9.72 6.19 -0.93
CA LEU A 78 -10.51 7.41 -0.88
C LEU A 78 -11.55 7.38 0.27
N GLU A 79 -12.14 6.21 0.54
CA GLU A 79 -13.09 6.04 1.65
C GLU A 79 -12.37 5.99 3.02
N ARG A 80 -11.25 5.26 3.10
CA ARG A 80 -10.65 4.85 4.38
C ARG A 80 -9.39 5.61 4.78
N SER A 81 -8.79 6.38 3.87
CA SER A 81 -7.56 7.11 4.15
C SER A 81 -7.74 8.63 4.00
N PRO A 82 -7.98 9.36 5.11
CA PRO A 82 -8.05 10.81 5.10
C PRO A 82 -6.66 11.39 4.83
N GLY A 83 -6.31 11.55 3.55
CA GLY A 83 -4.98 11.99 3.11
C GLY A 83 -4.51 11.38 1.80
N TRP A 84 -5.17 10.31 1.33
CA TRP A 84 -4.88 9.71 0.03
C TRP A 84 -5.08 10.74 -1.08
N ASP A 85 -4.01 11.01 -1.84
CA ASP A 85 -4.05 11.82 -3.05
C ASP A 85 -3.19 11.16 -4.11
N GLU A 86 -3.85 10.59 -5.12
CA GLU A 86 -3.19 9.94 -6.26
C GLU A 86 -2.21 10.88 -6.99
N ARG A 87 -2.37 12.21 -6.88
CA ARG A 87 -1.50 13.19 -7.55
C ARG A 87 -0.18 13.42 -6.82
N LYS A 88 -0.13 13.22 -5.50
CA LYS A 88 1.14 13.24 -4.73
C LYS A 88 2.05 12.08 -5.10
N ALA A 89 1.45 11.03 -5.66
CA ALA A 89 2.08 9.81 -6.09
C ALA A 89 2.99 9.97 -7.34
N GLY A 90 3.17 11.18 -7.89
CA GLY A 90 4.02 11.42 -9.05
C GLY A 90 5.09 12.50 -8.91
N GLU A 91 5.23 13.16 -7.75
CA GLU A 91 6.01 14.39 -7.62
C GLU A 91 7.50 14.22 -7.31
N GLN A 92 8.04 13.00 -7.19
CA GLN A 92 9.48 12.78 -6.93
C GLN A 92 10.33 12.50 -8.19
N ASN A 93 10.00 13.11 -9.33
CA ASN A 93 10.89 13.07 -10.50
C ASN A 93 11.17 14.47 -11.09
N LYS A 94 11.68 15.36 -10.23
CA LYS A 94 12.45 16.55 -10.64
C LYS A 94 13.76 16.63 -9.86
#